data_AF-A0A229RII1-F1
#
_entry.id   AF-A0A229RII1-F1
#
_cell.length_a   1.000
_cell.length_b   1.000
_cell.length_c   1.000
_cell.angle_alpha   90.00
_cell.angle_beta   90.00
_cell.angle_gamma   90.00
#
_symmetry.space_group_name_H-M   'P 1'
#
loop_
_entity.id
_entity.type
_entity.pdbx_description
1 polymer ?
#
loop_
_entity_poly.entity_id
_entity_poly.type
_entity_poly.pdbx_seq_one_letter_code
_entity_poly.pdbx_strand_id
1 'polypeptide(L)'
;MVDNEGPAAEEHVPEQARCGFRKCRQPLPPPGPRGGRPYEFCPDRTWPGGKTCKQLAAAEQALREALGDEAVPAGALSDAGQAFEQAAAAVTGPLRTLSNALDAVTAHLRDEIAAAVGQADAAREAAAEADRQRDAALERAAEAEQTAER
;
A
#
# COMPACT_ATOMS: atom_id res chain seq x y z
N MET A 1 -20.34 5.48 -82.43
CA MET A 1 -21.32 5.71 -81.35
C MET A 1 -20.59 5.38 -80.07
N VAL A 2 -20.50 6.35 -79.18
CA VAL A 2 -19.56 6.39 -78.06
C VAL A 2 -20.16 5.53 -76.94
N ASP A 3 -19.51 4.41 -76.63
CA ASP A 3 -19.83 3.63 -75.44
C ASP A 3 -19.36 4.42 -74.21
N ASN A 4 -20.33 4.79 -73.39
CA ASN A 4 -20.15 5.63 -72.21
C ASN A 4 -20.01 4.69 -71.01
N GLU A 5 -18.77 4.33 -70.67
CA GLU A 5 -18.45 3.58 -69.45
C GLU A 5 -18.73 4.47 -68.23
N GLY A 6 -19.66 4.01 -67.38
CA GLY A 6 -20.07 4.70 -66.17
C GLY A 6 -18.93 4.87 -65.17
N PRO A 7 -18.98 5.89 -64.29
CA PRO A 7 -17.93 6.11 -63.31
C PRO A 7 -17.88 4.94 -62.34
N ALA A 8 -16.73 4.25 -62.31
CA ALA A 8 -16.38 3.30 -61.30
C ALA A 8 -16.51 3.97 -59.92
N ALA A 9 -17.30 3.35 -59.05
CA ALA A 9 -17.44 3.77 -57.67
C ALA A 9 -16.06 3.74 -57.00
N GLU A 10 -15.52 4.92 -56.70
CA GLU A 10 -14.34 5.05 -55.85
C GLU A 10 -14.70 4.55 -54.45
N GLU A 11 -14.26 3.33 -54.14
CA GLU A 11 -14.40 2.71 -52.84
C GLU A 11 -13.57 3.54 -51.82
N HIS A 12 -14.26 4.41 -51.07
CA HIS A 12 -13.67 5.14 -49.93
C HIS A 12 -13.24 4.13 -48.87
N VAL A 13 -11.96 3.75 -48.88
CA VAL A 13 -11.36 3.00 -47.77
C VAL A 13 -11.39 3.92 -46.54
N PRO A 14 -12.13 3.58 -45.47
CA PRO A 14 -12.19 4.43 -44.29
C PRO A 14 -10.78 4.53 -43.69
N GLU A 15 -10.28 5.76 -43.55
CA GLU A 15 -9.00 6.04 -42.93
C GLU A 15 -8.99 5.40 -41.53
N GLN A 16 -8.08 4.45 -41.31
CA GLN A 16 -8.08 3.64 -40.09
C GLN A 16 -7.84 4.54 -38.86
N ALA A 17 -8.85 4.65 -38.00
CA ALA A 17 -8.80 5.49 -36.81
C ALA A 17 -7.59 5.12 -35.93
N ARG A 18 -6.92 6.13 -35.36
CA ARG A 18 -5.78 5.93 -34.46
C ARG A 18 -6.19 6.12 -33.01
N CYS A 19 -5.50 5.42 -32.11
CA CYS A 19 -5.70 5.56 -30.68
C CYS A 19 -5.60 7.02 -30.22
N GLY A 20 -6.59 7.47 -29.45
CA GLY A 20 -6.69 8.82 -28.90
C GLY A 20 -5.63 9.17 -27.86
N PHE A 21 -4.90 8.18 -27.32
CA PHE A 21 -3.75 8.45 -26.46
C PHE A 21 -2.55 8.89 -27.29
N ARG A 22 -2.05 10.12 -27.06
CA ARG A 22 -1.04 10.77 -27.91
C ARG A 22 0.27 9.97 -28.03
N LYS A 23 0.65 9.23 -27.00
CA LYS A 23 1.86 8.38 -27.00
C LYS A 23 1.65 7.02 -27.67
N CYS A 24 0.40 6.59 -27.87
CA CYS A 24 0.10 5.29 -28.47
C CYS A 24 -0.02 5.39 -29.99
N ARG A 25 -0.97 6.19 -30.50
CA ARG A 25 -1.26 6.43 -31.93
C ARG A 25 -1.33 5.18 -32.83
N GLN A 26 -1.46 3.99 -32.24
CA GLN A 26 -1.62 2.73 -32.96
C GLN A 26 -2.94 2.71 -33.73
N PRO A 27 -2.99 2.06 -34.90
CA PRO A 27 -4.24 1.85 -35.62
C PRO A 27 -5.22 1.06 -34.75
N LEU A 28 -6.47 1.48 -34.76
CA LEU A 28 -7.54 0.82 -34.02
C LEU A 28 -8.16 -0.28 -34.87
N PRO A 29 -8.61 -1.37 -34.24
CA PRO A 29 -9.31 -2.43 -34.96
C PRO A 29 -10.58 -1.86 -35.61
N PRO A 30 -10.95 -2.36 -36.81
CA PRO A 30 -12.15 -1.91 -37.49
C PRO A 30 -13.38 -2.16 -36.61
N PRO A 31 -14.43 -1.31 -36.71
CA PRO A 31 -15.67 -1.54 -36.00
C PRO A 31 -16.21 -2.94 -36.36
N GLY A 32 -16.67 -3.68 -35.36
CA GLY A 32 -17.11 -5.06 -35.56
C GLY A 32 -18.26 -5.18 -36.58
N PRO A 33 -18.50 -6.37 -37.14
CA PRO A 33 -19.43 -6.62 -38.26
C PRO A 33 -20.91 -6.27 -37.99
N ARG A 34 -21.25 -5.90 -36.74
CA ARG A 34 -22.58 -5.42 -36.33
C ARG A 34 -22.68 -3.90 -36.21
N GLY A 35 -21.73 -3.14 -36.76
CA GLY A 35 -21.77 -1.67 -36.74
C GLY A 35 -21.64 -1.06 -35.35
N GLY A 36 -20.83 -1.68 -34.48
CA GLY A 36 -20.60 -1.18 -33.12
C GLY A 36 -19.88 0.17 -33.08
N ARG A 37 -19.98 0.89 -31.96
CA ARG A 37 -19.28 2.17 -31.74
C ARG A 37 -17.77 1.99 -32.01
N PRO A 38 -17.16 2.81 -32.89
CA PRO A 38 -15.72 2.74 -33.13
C PRO A 38 -14.94 2.86 -31.82
N TYR A 39 -13.84 2.11 -31.73
CA TYR A 39 -12.91 2.27 -30.62
C TYR A 39 -12.29 3.67 -30.67
N GLU A 40 -12.14 4.30 -29.51
CA GLU A 40 -11.36 5.55 -29.36
C GLU A 40 -9.96 5.26 -28.84
N PHE A 41 -9.77 4.13 -28.14
CA PHE A 41 -8.52 3.71 -27.52
C PHE A 41 -8.26 2.23 -27.80
N CYS A 42 -7.00 1.80 -27.73
CA CYS A 42 -6.63 0.40 -27.89
C CYS A 42 -7.30 -0.46 -26.81
N PRO A 43 -8.00 -1.55 -27.17
CA PRO A 43 -8.65 -2.43 -26.20
C PRO A 43 -7.65 -3.26 -25.39
N ASP A 44 -6.62 -3.79 -26.04
CA ASP A 44 -5.76 -4.83 -25.44
C ASP A 44 -4.41 -4.29 -24.92
N ARG A 45 -4.11 -3.01 -25.12
CA ARG A 45 -2.80 -2.44 -24.77
C ARG A 45 -2.73 -2.04 -23.30
N THR A 46 -1.76 -2.60 -22.60
CA THR A 46 -1.43 -2.29 -21.21
C THR A 46 -0.08 -1.56 -21.08
N TRP A 47 0.04 -0.74 -20.05
CA TRP A 47 1.22 0.05 -19.68
C TRP A 47 1.71 -0.34 -18.28
N PRO A 48 2.95 0.05 -17.88
CA PRO A 48 3.44 -0.20 -16.52
C PRO A 48 2.42 0.20 -15.45
N GLY A 49 2.25 -0.65 -14.44
CA GLY A 49 1.19 -0.48 -13.43
C GLY A 49 -0.22 -0.87 -13.89
N GLY A 50 -0.34 -1.66 -14.97
CA GLY A 50 -1.62 -2.21 -15.44
C GLY A 50 -2.56 -1.16 -16.05
N LYS A 51 -2.03 -0.03 -16.51
CA LYS A 51 -2.84 1.09 -17.02
C LYS A 51 -3.22 0.90 -18.48
N THR A 52 -4.43 1.29 -18.85
CA THR A 52 -4.92 1.26 -20.25
C THR A 52 -4.68 2.58 -20.97
N CYS A 53 -4.70 2.57 -22.31
CA CYS A 53 -4.62 3.79 -23.11
C CYS A 53 -5.70 4.83 -22.75
N LYS A 54 -6.90 4.38 -22.39
CA LYS A 54 -7.99 5.26 -21.93
C LYS A 54 -7.62 5.96 -20.61
N GLN A 55 -7.08 5.22 -19.64
CA GLN A 55 -6.69 5.79 -18.34
C GLN A 55 -5.55 6.80 -18.48
N LEU A 56 -4.56 6.51 -19.32
CA LEU A 56 -3.45 7.44 -19.54
C LEU A 56 -3.86 8.69 -20.33
N ALA A 57 -4.77 8.55 -21.30
CA ALA A 57 -5.32 9.71 -22.00
C ALA A 57 -6.16 10.60 -21.07
N ALA A 58 -6.94 10.02 -20.16
CA ALA A 58 -7.67 10.76 -19.14
C ALA A 58 -6.72 11.49 -18.17
N ALA A 59 -5.64 10.82 -17.73
CA ALA A 59 -4.61 11.46 -16.92
C ALA A 59 -3.89 12.59 -17.65
N GLU A 60 -3.59 12.41 -18.94
CA GLU A 60 -2.99 13.44 -19.79
C GLU A 60 -3.92 14.65 -19.94
N GLN A 61 -5.22 14.43 -20.09
CA GLN A 61 -6.21 15.50 -20.16
C GLN A 61 -6.34 16.25 -18.82
N ALA A 62 -6.45 15.52 -17.71
CA ALA A 62 -6.49 16.11 -16.37
C ALA A 62 -5.23 16.93 -16.05
N LEU A 63 -4.07 16.47 -16.54
CA LEU A 63 -2.82 17.21 -16.41
C LEU A 63 -2.84 18.53 -17.18
N ARG A 64 -3.38 18.54 -18.40
CA ARG A 64 -3.57 19.78 -19.18
C ARG A 64 -4.56 20.73 -18.51
N GLU A 65 -5.65 20.20 -17.96
CA GLU A 65 -6.64 21.02 -17.23
C GLU A 65 -6.05 21.66 -15.97
N ALA A 66 -5.19 20.93 -15.25
CA ALA A 66 -4.56 21.41 -14.03
C ALA A 66 -3.42 22.42 -14.28
N LEU A 67 -2.66 22.23 -15.36
CA LEU A 67 -1.48 23.05 -15.68
C LEU A 67 -1.77 24.18 -16.66
N GLY A 68 -2.93 24.19 -17.31
CA GLY A 68 -3.26 25.10 -18.40
C GLY A 68 -2.63 24.69 -19.74
N ASP A 69 -2.96 25.43 -20.81
CA ASP A 69 -2.40 25.21 -22.16
C ASP A 69 -0.91 25.58 -22.27
N GLU A 70 -0.36 26.29 -21.29
CA GLU A 70 1.09 26.40 -21.10
C GLU A 70 1.61 25.06 -20.56
N ALA A 71 1.82 24.11 -21.48
CA ALA A 71 2.39 22.82 -21.16
C ALA A 71 3.70 23.02 -20.37
N VAL A 72 3.69 22.63 -19.09
CA VAL A 72 4.93 22.50 -18.32
C VAL A 72 5.86 21.59 -19.13
N PRO A 73 7.09 22.02 -19.44
CA PRO A 73 8.02 21.22 -20.23
C PRO A 73 8.16 19.83 -19.60
N ALA A 74 8.08 18.78 -20.42
CA ALA A 74 8.17 17.39 -19.93
C ALA A 74 9.44 17.14 -19.07
N GLY A 75 10.52 17.90 -19.31
CA GLY A 75 11.72 17.92 -18.48
C GLY A 75 11.45 18.42 -17.05
N ALA A 76 10.77 19.57 -16.90
CA ALA A 76 10.48 20.13 -15.57
C ALA A 76 9.59 19.21 -14.72
N LEU A 77 8.63 18.51 -15.33
CA LEU A 77 7.81 17.52 -14.63
C LEU A 77 8.62 16.27 -14.23
N SER A 78 9.52 15.82 -15.10
CA SER A 78 10.46 14.73 -14.80
C SER A 78 11.38 15.10 -13.63
N ASP A 79 11.93 16.31 -13.65
CA ASP A 79 12.83 16.82 -12.60
C ASP A 79 12.10 16.93 -11.26
N ALA A 80 10.86 17.46 -11.26
CA ALA A 80 10.03 17.53 -10.07
C ALA A 80 9.68 16.13 -9.53
N GLY A 81 9.39 15.17 -10.41
CA GLY A 81 9.16 13.78 -10.05
C GLY A 81 10.39 13.15 -9.40
N GLN A 82 11.57 13.35 -9.98
CA GLN A 82 12.83 12.85 -9.42
C GLN A 82 13.17 13.50 -8.07
N ALA A 83 12.94 14.80 -7.92
CA ALA A 83 13.15 15.50 -6.66
C ALA A 83 12.21 14.97 -5.57
N PHE A 84 10.94 14.73 -5.91
CA PHE A 84 9.97 14.12 -5.00
C PHE A 84 10.38 12.69 -4.61
N GLU A 85 10.77 11.84 -5.57
CA GLU A 85 11.23 10.48 -5.28
C GLU A 85 12.43 10.46 -4.34
N GLN A 86 13.41 11.35 -4.56
CA GLN A 86 14.57 11.49 -3.68
C GLN A 86 14.18 11.94 -2.27
N ALA A 87 13.31 12.96 -2.16
CA ALA A 87 12.82 13.44 -0.87
C ALA A 87 12.01 12.35 -0.13
N ALA A 88 11.14 11.64 -0.85
CA ALA A 88 10.37 10.54 -0.30
C ALA A 88 11.27 9.39 0.17
N ALA A 89 12.29 9.02 -0.61
CA ALA A 89 13.27 8.01 -0.22
C ALA A 89 14.08 8.42 1.02
N ALA A 90 14.49 9.69 1.08
CA ALA A 90 15.24 10.25 2.21
C ALA A 90 14.46 10.19 3.54
N VAL A 91 13.13 10.25 3.50
CA VAL A 91 12.28 10.21 4.71
C VAL A 91 11.78 8.80 5.01
N THR A 92 11.51 7.97 3.99
CA THR A 92 10.93 6.62 4.17
C THR A 92 11.87 5.69 4.94
N GLY A 93 13.18 5.75 4.65
CA GLY A 93 14.18 4.96 5.36
C GLY A 93 14.20 5.25 6.87
N PRO A 94 14.44 6.50 7.29
CA PRO A 94 14.40 6.91 8.69
C PRO A 94 13.07 6.60 9.40
N LEU A 95 11.93 6.81 8.74
CA LEU A 95 10.62 6.49 9.34
C LEU A 95 10.47 4.98 9.59
N ARG A 96 10.93 4.14 8.67
CA ARG A 96 10.93 2.69 8.87
C ARG A 96 11.82 2.28 10.03
N THR A 97 13.03 2.86 10.11
CA THR A 97 13.95 2.61 11.23
C THR A 97 13.33 3.03 12.57
N LEU A 98 12.69 4.20 12.63
CA LEU A 98 12.01 4.68 13.83
C LEU A 98 10.85 3.77 14.22
N SER A 99 10.01 3.36 13.26
CA SER A 99 8.91 2.42 13.52
C SER A 99 9.43 1.11 14.11
N ASN A 100 10.45 0.52 13.52
CA ASN A 100 11.05 -0.73 13.99
C ASN A 100 11.65 -0.57 15.40
N ALA A 101 12.27 0.58 15.69
CA ALA A 101 12.80 0.86 17.02
C ALA A 101 11.69 0.99 18.06
N LEU A 102 10.58 1.67 17.74
CA LEU A 102 9.42 1.78 18.61
C LEU A 102 8.75 0.41 18.87
N ASP A 103 8.65 -0.44 17.84
CA ASP A 103 8.14 -1.80 17.99
C ASP A 103 9.03 -2.63 18.91
N ALA A 104 10.36 -2.54 18.76
CA ALA A 104 11.33 -3.23 19.61
C ALA A 104 11.27 -2.75 21.07
N VAL A 105 11.20 -1.44 21.30
CA VAL A 105 11.03 -0.86 22.65
C VAL A 105 9.71 -1.32 23.27
N THR A 106 8.64 -1.32 22.50
CA THR A 106 7.32 -1.75 22.97
C THR A 106 7.31 -3.24 23.36
N ALA A 107 7.95 -4.09 22.56
CA ALA A 107 8.10 -5.51 22.88
C ALA A 107 8.93 -5.71 24.15
N HIS A 108 10.09 -5.04 24.25
CA HIS A 108 10.96 -5.15 25.42
C HIS A 108 10.25 -4.69 26.71
N LEU A 109 9.52 -3.57 26.67
CA LEU A 109 8.76 -3.09 27.82
C LEU A 109 7.66 -4.06 28.25
N ARG A 110 6.99 -4.75 27.31
CA ARG A 110 6.00 -5.78 27.65
C ARG A 110 6.65 -6.96 28.36
N ASP A 111 7.80 -7.41 27.88
CA ASP A 111 8.54 -8.52 28.49
C ASP A 111 9.02 -8.16 29.90
N GLU A 112 9.57 -6.96 30.09
CA GLU A 112 10.01 -6.46 31.39
C GLU A 112 8.84 -6.33 32.38
N ILE A 113 7.70 -5.80 31.93
CA ILE A 113 6.49 -5.70 32.76
C ILE A 113 5.99 -7.10 33.16
N ALA A 114 5.95 -8.04 32.22
CA ALA A 114 5.52 -9.41 32.51
C ALA A 114 6.47 -10.10 33.51
N ALA A 115 7.78 -9.92 33.35
CA ALA A 115 8.78 -10.43 34.27
C ALA A 115 8.65 -9.81 35.67
N ALA A 116 8.47 -8.49 35.75
CA ALA A 116 8.30 -7.78 37.03
C ALA A 116 7.03 -8.21 37.76
N VAL A 117 5.91 -8.37 37.04
CA VAL A 117 4.66 -8.91 37.61
C VAL A 117 4.86 -10.33 38.12
N GLY A 118 5.48 -11.21 37.32
CA GLY A 118 5.77 -12.58 37.72
C GLY A 118 6.66 -12.67 38.97
N GLN A 119 7.68 -11.80 39.07
CA GLN A 119 8.53 -11.71 40.27
C GLN A 119 7.76 -11.23 41.48
N ALA A 120 6.87 -10.23 41.32
CA ALA A 120 6.05 -9.71 42.41
C ALA A 120 5.07 -10.76 42.93
N ASP A 121 4.44 -11.53 42.05
CA ASP A 121 3.51 -12.60 42.45
C ASP A 121 4.24 -13.75 43.15
N ALA A 122 5.39 -14.19 42.62
CA ALA A 122 6.22 -15.19 43.28
C ALA A 122 6.70 -14.75 44.67
N ALA A 123 7.08 -13.47 44.82
CA ALA A 123 7.48 -12.93 46.11
C ALA A 123 6.32 -12.90 47.12
N ARG A 124 5.09 -12.58 46.67
CA ARG A 124 3.88 -12.61 47.51
C ARG A 124 3.54 -14.03 47.96
N GLU A 125 3.63 -15.00 47.06
CA GLU A 125 3.39 -16.41 47.38
C GLU A 125 4.41 -16.94 48.39
N ALA A 126 5.69 -16.63 48.19
CA ALA A 126 6.76 -17.00 49.11
C ALA A 126 6.57 -16.37 50.50
N ALA A 127 6.18 -15.09 50.56
CA ALA A 127 5.87 -14.42 51.82
C ALA A 127 4.68 -15.07 52.54
N ALA A 128 3.59 -15.35 51.82
CA ALA A 128 2.42 -16.01 52.38
C ALA A 128 2.72 -17.43 52.90
N GLU A 129 3.59 -18.17 52.22
CA GLU A 129 4.05 -19.48 52.69
C GLU A 129 4.94 -19.36 53.92
N ALA A 130 5.86 -18.40 53.96
CA ALA A 130 6.69 -18.15 55.13
C ALA A 130 5.84 -17.77 56.37
N ASP A 131 4.79 -16.96 56.18
CA ASP A 131 3.83 -16.61 57.24
C ASP A 131 3.10 -17.86 57.76
N ARG A 132 2.59 -18.73 56.86
CA ARG A 132 1.95 -20.00 57.27
C ARG A 132 2.90 -20.91 58.06
N GLN A 133 4.14 -21.03 57.61
CA GLN A 133 5.16 -21.85 58.29
C GLN A 133 5.51 -21.29 59.66
N ARG A 134 5.61 -19.95 59.79
CA ARG A 134 5.83 -19.27 61.06
C ARG A 134 4.67 -19.56 62.01
N ASP A 135 3.43 -19.35 61.56
CA ASP A 135 2.25 -19.51 62.41
C ASP A 135 2.12 -20.97 62.89
N ALA A 136 2.33 -21.95 62.00
CA ALA A 136 2.36 -23.37 62.37
C ALA A 136 3.53 -23.75 63.30
N ALA A 137 4.66 -23.02 63.25
CA ALA A 137 5.76 -23.22 64.20
C ALA A 137 5.42 -22.65 65.58
N LEU A 138 4.78 -21.48 65.63
CA LEU A 138 4.32 -20.86 66.88
C LEU A 138 3.25 -21.70 67.58
N GLU A 139 2.28 -22.24 66.83
CA GLU A 139 1.25 -23.13 67.38
C GLU A 139 1.87 -24.38 68.02
N ARG A 140 2.78 -25.07 67.31
CA ARG A 140 3.48 -26.25 67.86
C ARG A 140 4.32 -25.94 69.09
N ALA A 141 4.95 -24.77 69.14
CA ALA A 141 5.71 -24.34 70.31
C ALA A 141 4.78 -24.12 71.52
N ALA A 142 3.65 -23.44 71.32
CA ALA A 142 2.66 -23.21 72.37
C ALA A 142 2.04 -24.51 72.89
N GLU A 143 1.73 -25.47 72.02
CA GLU A 143 1.24 -26.81 72.41
C GLU A 143 2.27 -27.59 73.25
N ALA A 144 3.56 -27.50 72.88
CA ALA A 144 4.63 -28.15 73.62
C ALA A 144 4.82 -27.54 75.02
N GLU A 145 4.76 -26.21 75.13
CA GLU A 145 4.81 -25.49 76.41
C GLU A 145 3.65 -25.89 77.33
N GLN A 146 2.41 -25.88 76.82
CA GLN A 146 1.23 -26.31 77.59
C GLN A 146 1.30 -27.78 78.04
N THR A 147 1.95 -28.64 77.25
CA THR A 147 2.11 -30.05 77.61
C THR A 147 3.18 -30.23 78.68
N ALA A 148 4.23 -29.41 78.70
CA ALA A 148 5.29 -29.46 79.70
C ALA A 148 4.85 -28.90 81.07
N GLU A 149 3.85 -28.02 81.11
CA GLU A 149 3.33 -27.43 82.36
C GLU A 149 2.27 -28.28 83.09
N ARG A 150 1.79 -29.37 82.48
CA ARG A 150 0.84 -30.33 83.10
C ARG A 150 1.53 -31.54 83.70
#